data_AF-A0A0A2L7T2-F1
#
_entry.id   AF-A0A0A2L7T2-F1
#
_cell.length_a   1.000
_cell.length_b   1.000
_cell.length_c   1.000
_cell.angle_alpha   90.00
_cell.angle_beta   90.00
_cell.angle_gamma   90.00
#
_symmetry.space_group_name_H-M   'P 1'
#
loop_
_entity.id
_entity.type
_entity.pdbx_description
1 polymer ?
#
loop_
_entity_poly.entity_id
_entity_poly.type
_entity_poly.pdbx_seq_one_letter_code
_entity_poly.pdbx_strand_id
1 'polypeptide(L)' 'MSMVSMLAMELAENAVDYHLTGGIVDFGDPKFWLAAVVSIGAGYLAPLPYNYLRLRKYGKSCH' A
#
# COMPACT_ATOMS: atom_id res chain seq x y z
N MET A 1 10.54 10.12 -4.80
CA MET A 1 9.10 9.80 -4.60
C MET A 1 8.41 10.99 -3.94
N SER A 2 7.08 11.13 -4.03
CA SER A 2 6.34 12.23 -3.38
C SER A 2 5.93 11.85 -1.96
N MET A 3 5.96 12.81 -1.02
CA MET A 3 5.53 12.62 0.37
C MET A 3 4.07 12.15 0.47
N VAL A 4 3.19 12.66 -0.41
CA VAL A 4 1.77 12.24 -0.44
C VAL A 4 1.65 10.76 -0.81
N SER A 5 2.44 10.29 -1.77
CA SER A 5 2.44 8.89 -2.18
C SER A 5 3.00 7.96 -1.10
N MET A 6 4.02 8.42 -0.37
CA MET A 6 4.56 7.68 0.78
C MET A 6 3.50 7.54 1.87
N LEU A 7 2.87 8.64 2.28
CA LEU A 7 1.81 8.59 3.29
C LEU A 7 0.62 7.73 2.84
N ALA A 8 0.22 7.81 1.57
CA ALA A 8 -0.87 6.99 1.04
C ALA A 8 -0.55 5.49 1.08
N MET A 9 0.70 5.11 0.77
CA MET A 9 1.16 3.72 0.84
C MET A 9 1.14 3.20 2.28
N GLU A 10 1.80 3.91 3.20
CA GLU A 10 1.89 3.53 4.61
C GLU A 10 0.51 3.46 5.28
N LEU A 11 -0.38 4.42 4.97
CA LEU A 11 -1.72 4.44 5.53
C LEU A 11 -2.57 3.29 4.98
N ALA A 12 -2.45 2.98 3.69
CA ALA A 12 -3.18 1.86 3.08
C ALA A 12 -2.71 0.52 3.65
N GLU A 13 -1.40 0.30 3.76
CA GLU A 13 -0.82 -0.89 4.37
C GLU A 13 -1.29 -1.08 5.81
N ASN A 14 -1.14 -0.06 6.66
CA ASN A 14 -1.53 -0.17 8.06
C ASN A 14 -3.05 -0.32 8.23
N ALA A 15 -3.87 0.37 7.42
CA ALA A 15 -5.32 0.24 7.50
C ALA A 15 -5.80 -1.16 7.09
N VAL A 16 -5.25 -1.71 6.00
CA VAL A 16 -5.62 -3.06 5.53
C VAL A 16 -5.09 -4.14 6.46
N ASP A 17 -3.85 -4.00 6.95
CA ASP A 17 -3.31 -4.93 7.93
C ASP A 17 -4.16 -4.96 9.19
N TYR A 18 -4.42 -3.80 9.78
CA TYR A 18 -5.24 -3.68 11.00
C TYR A 18 -6.66 -4.22 10.79
N HIS A 19 -7.25 -4.02 9.61
CA HIS A 19 -8.57 -4.55 9.29
C HIS A 19 -8.60 -6.09 9.21
N LEU A 20 -7.51 -6.72 8.75
CA LEU A 20 -7.44 -8.17 8.54
C LEU A 20 -6.91 -8.92 9.77
N THR A 21 -5.95 -8.35 10.50
CA THR A 21 -5.30 -8.98 11.66
C THR A 21 -5.90 -8.52 12.99
N GLY A 22 -6.62 -7.40 13.02
CA GLY A 22 -7.08 -6.77 14.25
C GLY A 22 -5.93 -6.20 15.10
N GLY A 23 -4.72 -6.09 14.55
CA GLY A 23 -3.51 -5.70 15.27
C GLY A 23 -2.85 -6.85 16.06
N ILE A 24 -3.27 -8.10 15.82
CA ILE A 24 -2.67 -9.28 16.46
C ILE A 24 -1.60 -9.85 15.53
N VAL A 25 -0.39 -10.01 16.06
CA VAL A 25 0.73 -10.61 15.34
C VAL A 25 0.83 -12.09 15.72
N ASP A 26 0.47 -12.97 14.78
CA ASP A 26 0.58 -14.42 14.93
C ASP A 26 1.29 -15.04 13.72
N PHE A 27 2.58 -15.32 13.87
CA PHE A 27 3.40 -15.91 12.81
C PHE A 27 3.06 -17.38 12.52
N GLY A 28 2.32 -18.05 13.41
CA GLY A 28 1.91 -19.45 13.27
C GLY A 28 0.65 -19.63 12.44
N ASP A 29 -0.15 -18.58 12.26
CA ASP A 29 -1.38 -18.61 11.48
C ASP A 29 -1.10 -18.28 9.99
N PRO A 30 -1.41 -19.18 9.04
CA PRO A 30 -1.34 -18.87 7.61
C PRO A 30 -2.17 -17.63 7.20
N LYS A 31 -3.23 -17.28 7.93
CA LYS A 31 -4.04 -16.08 7.67
C LYS A 31 -3.24 -14.79 7.87
N PHE A 32 -2.30 -14.76 8.82
CA PHE A 32 -1.44 -13.61 9.05
C PHE A 32 -0.57 -13.32 7.81
N TRP A 33 0.03 -14.36 7.23
CA TRP A 33 0.83 -14.22 6.01
C TRP A 33 -0.01 -13.79 4.80
N LEU A 34 -1.24 -14.29 4.69
CA LEU A 34 -2.19 -13.82 3.67
C LEU A 34 -2.53 -12.34 3.88
N ALA A 35 -2.83 -11.93 5.12
CA ALA A 35 -3.09 -10.54 5.47
C ALA A 35 -1.92 -9.63 5.12
N ALA A 36 -0.68 -10.06 5.41
CA ALA A 36 0.53 -9.32 5.06
C ALA A 36 0.67 -9.12 3.55
N VAL A 37 0.46 -10.17 2.75
CA VAL A 37 0.51 -10.07 1.27
C VAL A 37 -0.57 -9.12 0.75
N VAL A 38 -1.78 -9.18 1.29
CA VAL A 38 -2.88 -8.30 0.89
C VAL A 38 -2.61 -6.84 1.28
N SER A 39 -2.06 -6.61 2.48
CA SER A 39 -1.67 -5.28 2.97
C SER A 39 -0.60 -4.64 2.08
N ILE A 40 0.49 -5.37 1.79
CA ILE A 40 1.56 -4.91 0.88
C ILE A 40 1.00 -4.61 -0.52
N GLY A 41 0.11 -5.48 -1.02
CA GLY A 41 -0.56 -5.25 -2.30
C GLY A 41 -1.40 -3.97 -2.31
N ALA A 42 -2.14 -3.70 -1.23
CA ALA A 42 -2.92 -2.48 -1.08
C ALA A 42 -2.04 -1.22 -1.01
N GLY A 43 -0.95 -1.26 -0.25
CA GLY A 43 0.04 -0.17 -0.19
C GLY A 43 0.66 0.12 -1.55
N TYR A 44 1.05 -0.92 -2.29
CA TYR A 44 1.61 -0.75 -3.63
C TYR A 44 0.62 -0.13 -4.62
N LEU A 45 -0.64 -0.56 -4.60
CA LEU A 45 -1.66 -0.10 -5.53
C LEU A 45 -2.20 1.30 -5.21
N ALA A 46 -2.32 1.65 -3.93
CA ALA A 46 -2.89 2.92 -3.47
C ALA A 46 -2.26 4.19 -4.09
N PRO A 47 -0.92 4.35 -4.19
CA PRO A 47 -0.32 5.56 -4.73
C PRO A 47 -0.24 5.58 -6.27
N LEU A 48 -0.54 4.47 -6.97
CA LEU A 48 -0.39 4.38 -8.43
C LEU A 48 -1.26 5.38 -9.20
N PRO A 49 -2.58 5.53 -8.92
CA PRO A 49 -3.42 6.48 -9.66
C PRO A 49 -2.92 7.92 -9.52
N TYR A 50 -2.52 8.32 -8.30
CA TYR A 50 -1.98 9.65 -8.05
C TYR A 50 -0.64 9.85 -8.77
N ASN A 51 0.29 8.90 -8.67
CA ASN A 51 1.58 8.98 -9.34
C ASN A 51 1.43 9.04 -10.87
N TYR A 52 0.53 8.24 -11.44
CA TYR A 52 0.24 8.23 -12.87
C TYR A 52 -0.34 9.57 -13.37
N LEU A 53 -1.36 10.09 -12.69
CA LEU A 53 -1.95 11.39 -13.04
C LEU A 53 -0.94 12.53 -12.94
N ARG A 54 -0.08 12.50 -11.90
CA ARG A 54 1.01 13.47 -11.74
C ARG A 54 1.98 13.40 -12.91
N LEU A 55 2.48 12.22 -13.25
CA LEU A 55 3.42 12.01 -14.35
C LEU A 55 2.85 12.50 -15.69
N ARG A 56 1.60 12.12 -15.99
CA ARG A 56 0.87 12.57 -17.18
C ARG A 56 0.73 14.09 -17.24
N LYS A 57 0.42 14.74 -16.11
CA LYS A 57 0.29 16.21 -16.02
C LYS A 57 1.60 16.93 -16.32
N TYR A 58 2.74 16.37 -15.92
CA TYR A 58 4.06 16.99 -16.13
C TYR A 58 4.79 16.48 -17.39
N GLY A 59 4.14 15.66 -18.22
CA GLY A 59 4.76 15.09 -19.42
C GLY A 59 5.98 14.22 -19.10
N LYS A 60 6.00 13.56 -17.94
CA LYS A 60 7.08 12.67 -17.50
C LYS A 60 6.60 11.22 -17.62
N SER A 61 7.51 10.30 -17.96
CA SER A 61 7.27 8.86 -17.97
C SER A 61 8.20 8.16 -17.00
N CYS A 62 7.75 7.03 -16.45
CA CYS A 62 8.61 6.04 -15.84
C CYS A 62 9.04 5.07 -16.95
N HIS A 63 10.26 5.25 -17.47
CA HIS A 63 10.81 4.66 -18.70
C HIS A 63 10.22 5.20 -20.00
#